data_AF-A0A6I5KXE9-F1
#
_entry.id   AF-A0A6I5KXE9-F1
#
_cell.length_a   1.000
_cell.length_b   1.000
_cell.length_c   1.000
_cell.angle_alpha   90.00
_cell.angle_beta   90.00
_cell.angle_gamma   90.00
#
_symmetry.space_group_name_H-M   'P 1'
#
loop_
_entity.id
_entity.type
_entity.pdbx_description
1 polymer ?
#
loop_
_entity_poly.entity_id
_entity_poly.type
_entity_poly.pdbx_seq_one_letter_code
_entity_poly.pdbx_strand_id
1 'polypeptide(L)'
;MDAYEWTSSILGFLSLVLIFGGLIYAGRQVYYLKQQVKLLIKENSDNQEWNRRKTSLDINLEILTEGFSKIADELNNFDISLKGKKYNEVVDSIDKNKLESFDSKLDRLLNYCEMISIGIKNNIIDKEISFDYGATMILRYYDFAEEFIKNKRNDQSSDTFCINLENLVKEWKVKVHDLDQKMRDQLVNAGKEKLG
;
A
#
# COMPACT_ATOMS: atom_id res chain seq x y z
N MET A 1 -5.93 43.19 -69.44
CA MET A 1 -6.00 42.59 -68.11
C MET A 1 -7.40 42.88 -67.62
N ASP A 2 -8.25 41.86 -67.65
CA ASP A 2 -9.69 42.05 -67.54
C ASP A 2 -10.09 42.09 -66.06
N ALA A 3 -11.18 42.81 -65.74
CA ALA A 3 -11.67 42.93 -64.36
C ALA A 3 -11.88 41.56 -63.67
N TYR A 4 -12.14 40.52 -64.45
CA TYR A 4 -12.27 39.13 -64.00
C TYR A 4 -10.95 38.49 -63.51
N GLU A 5 -9.81 38.81 -64.13
CA GLU A 5 -8.50 38.29 -63.72
C GLU A 5 -8.06 38.89 -62.37
N TRP A 6 -8.41 40.16 -62.13
CA TRP A 6 -8.16 40.84 -60.87
C TRP A 6 -9.03 40.29 -59.74
N THR A 7 -10.33 40.11 -59.95
CA THR A 7 -11.22 39.59 -58.90
C THR A 7 -10.91 38.15 -58.52
N SER A 8 -10.59 37.29 -59.49
CA SER A 8 -10.16 35.91 -59.23
C SER A 8 -8.84 35.83 -58.44
N SER A 9 -7.87 36.69 -58.75
CA SER A 9 -6.60 36.77 -58.00
C SER A 9 -6.81 37.21 -56.55
N ILE A 10 -7.69 38.19 -56.32
CA ILE A 10 -8.03 38.67 -54.97
C ILE A 10 -8.74 37.58 -54.16
N LEU A 11 -9.69 36.86 -54.77
CA LEU A 11 -10.40 35.75 -54.13
C LEU A 11 -9.45 34.60 -53.76
N GLY A 12 -8.50 34.27 -54.64
CA GLY A 12 -7.46 33.27 -54.38
C GLY A 12 -6.52 33.67 -53.23
N PHE A 13 -6.15 34.94 -53.14
CA PHE A 13 -5.35 35.42 -52.01
C PHE A 13 -6.13 35.36 -50.69
N LEU A 14 -7.40 35.76 -50.68
CA LEU A 14 -8.25 35.68 -49.48
C LEU A 14 -8.44 34.24 -48.98
N SER A 15 -8.64 33.28 -49.89
CA SER A 15 -8.77 31.87 -49.51
C SER A 15 -7.48 31.33 -48.89
N LEU A 16 -6.32 31.69 -49.43
CA LEU A 16 -5.02 31.34 -48.83
C LEU A 16 -4.88 31.91 -47.42
N VAL A 17 -5.20 33.20 -47.22
CA VAL A 17 -5.14 33.83 -45.90
C VAL A 17 -6.05 33.10 -44.90
N LEU A 18 -7.27 32.70 -45.31
CA LEU A 18 -8.18 31.94 -44.47
C LEU A 18 -7.64 30.53 -44.13
N ILE A 19 -7.04 29.83 -45.10
CA ILE A 19 -6.43 28.52 -44.87
C ILE A 19 -5.25 28.63 -43.89
N PHE A 20 -4.35 29.58 -44.10
CA PHE A 20 -3.21 29.80 -43.21
C PHE A 20 -3.67 30.24 -41.81
N GLY A 21 -4.65 31.13 -41.71
CA GLY A 21 -5.25 31.54 -40.45
C GLY A 21 -5.88 30.36 -39.70
N GLY A 22 -6.61 29.50 -40.42
CA GLY A 22 -7.18 28.27 -39.89
C GLY A 22 -6.13 27.28 -39.38
N LEU A 23 -5.03 27.09 -40.13
CA LEU A 23 -3.92 26.22 -39.73
C LEU A 23 -3.20 26.73 -38.48
N ILE A 24 -2.94 28.04 -38.39
CA ILE A 24 -2.34 28.65 -37.19
C ILE A 24 -3.26 28.49 -35.99
N TYR A 25 -4.57 28.73 -36.17
CA TYR A 25 -5.56 28.55 -35.12
C TYR A 25 -5.65 27.09 -34.65
N ALA A 26 -5.69 26.13 -35.58
CA ALA A 26 -5.68 24.70 -35.27
C ALA A 26 -4.40 24.28 -34.52
N GLY A 27 -3.23 24.76 -34.94
CA GLY A 27 -1.97 24.51 -34.25
C GLY A 27 -1.99 25.03 -32.80
N ARG A 28 -2.55 26.23 -32.59
CA ARG A 28 -2.72 26.82 -31.25
C ARG A 28 -3.70 26.01 -30.40
N GLN A 29 -4.80 25.51 -30.97
CA GLN A 29 -5.74 24.64 -30.25
C GLN A 29 -5.10 23.32 -29.83
N VAL A 30 -4.35 22.67 -30.73
CA VAL A 30 -3.61 21.43 -30.40
C VAL A 30 -2.60 21.67 -29.28
N TYR A 31 -1.91 22.81 -29.31
CA TYR A 31 -1.00 23.19 -28.23
C TYR A 31 -1.71 23.32 -26.87
N TYR A 32 -2.85 24.02 -26.80
CA TYR A 32 -3.62 24.14 -25.56
C TYR A 32 -4.17 22.79 -25.09
N LEU A 33 -4.65 21.95 -26.00
CA LEU A 33 -5.15 20.61 -25.67
C LEU A 33 -4.05 19.75 -25.05
N LYS A 34 -2.83 19.79 -25.60
CA LYS A 34 -1.67 19.08 -25.02
C LYS A 34 -1.37 19.53 -23.59
N GLN A 35 -1.44 20.84 -23.32
CA GLN A 35 -1.23 21.37 -21.97
C GLN A 35 -2.33 20.92 -21.01
N GLN A 36 -3.60 20.94 -21.43
CA GLN A 36 -4.72 20.47 -20.61
C GLN A 36 -4.59 18.98 -20.29
N VAL A 37 -4.26 18.14 -21.28
CA VAL A 37 -4.03 16.70 -21.07
C VAL A 37 -2.90 16.47 -20.07
N LYS A 38 -1.79 17.21 -20.18
CA LYS A 38 -0.69 17.11 -19.22
C LYS A 38 -1.11 17.48 -17.80
N LEU A 39 -1.90 18.55 -17.64
CA LEU A 39 -2.43 18.96 -16.33
C LEU A 39 -3.39 17.91 -15.77
N LEU A 40 -4.30 17.38 -16.58
CA LEU A 40 -5.25 16.34 -16.19
C LEU A 40 -4.54 15.04 -15.76
N ILE A 41 -3.49 14.63 -16.48
CA ILE A 41 -2.69 13.46 -16.09
C ILE A 41 -2.05 13.68 -14.73
N LYS A 42 -1.48 14.87 -14.49
CA LYS A 42 -0.86 15.21 -13.20
C LYS A 42 -1.89 15.27 -12.08
N GLU A 43 -3.02 15.95 -12.29
CA GLU A 43 -4.09 16.03 -11.30
C GLU A 43 -4.62 14.62 -10.96
N ASN A 44 -4.78 13.76 -11.95
CA ASN A 44 -5.19 12.37 -11.74
C ASN A 44 -4.14 11.58 -10.95
N SER A 45 -2.84 11.76 -11.21
CA SER A 45 -1.79 11.09 -10.43
C SER A 45 -1.77 11.57 -8.98
N ASP A 46 -1.88 12.88 -8.77
CA ASP A 46 -1.87 13.48 -7.43
C ASP A 46 -3.10 13.03 -6.63
N ASN A 47 -4.28 12.96 -7.27
CA ASN A 47 -5.50 12.42 -6.68
C ASN A 47 -5.39 10.93 -6.36
N GLN A 48 -4.78 10.12 -7.24
CA GLN A 48 -4.54 8.69 -6.97
C GLN A 48 -3.61 8.49 -5.77
N GLU A 49 -2.55 9.29 -5.65
CA GLU A 49 -1.65 9.23 -4.51
C GLU A 49 -2.34 9.67 -3.22
N TRP A 50 -3.11 10.76 -3.25
CA TRP A 50 -3.91 11.21 -2.11
C TRP A 50 -4.90 10.12 -1.67
N ASN A 51 -5.63 9.51 -2.61
CA ASN A 51 -6.56 8.44 -2.33
C ASN A 51 -5.86 7.23 -1.73
N ARG A 52 -4.70 6.83 -2.25
CA ARG A 52 -3.91 5.73 -1.68
C ARG A 52 -3.54 6.03 -0.22
N ARG A 53 -3.01 7.22 0.07
CA ARG A 53 -2.64 7.62 1.45
C ARG A 53 -3.86 7.67 2.37
N LYS A 54 -4.96 8.26 1.91
CA LYS A 54 -6.21 8.35 2.67
C LYS A 54 -6.78 6.96 2.97
N THR A 55 -6.91 6.10 1.95
CA THR A 55 -7.36 4.72 2.13
C THR A 55 -6.47 3.95 3.10
N SER A 56 -5.16 4.22 3.11
CA SER A 56 -4.24 3.60 4.08
C SER A 56 -4.51 4.06 5.50
N LEU A 57 -4.77 5.35 5.70
CA LEU A 57 -5.13 5.88 7.01
C LEU A 57 -6.48 5.34 7.46
N ASP A 58 -7.49 5.35 6.60
CA ASP A 58 -8.83 4.84 6.91
C ASP A 58 -8.76 3.34 7.25
N ILE A 59 -8.03 2.54 6.46
CA ILE A 59 -7.82 1.11 6.72
C ILE A 59 -7.03 0.90 8.01
N ASN A 60 -5.93 1.62 8.23
CA ASN A 60 -5.15 1.45 9.45
C ASN A 60 -5.96 1.86 10.68
N LEU A 61 -6.78 2.90 10.60
CA LEU A 61 -7.66 3.29 11.69
C LEU A 61 -8.74 2.22 11.90
N GLU A 62 -9.55 1.91 10.90
CA GLU A 62 -10.66 0.95 11.03
C GLU A 62 -10.19 -0.46 11.38
N ILE A 63 -9.22 -0.98 10.62
CA ILE A 63 -8.72 -2.34 10.83
C ILE A 63 -7.92 -2.42 12.12
N LEU A 64 -6.94 -1.54 12.38
CA LEU A 64 -6.10 -1.72 13.57
C LEU A 64 -6.82 -1.36 14.87
N THR A 65 -7.74 -0.38 14.86
CA THR A 65 -8.40 0.05 16.10
C THR A 65 -9.68 -0.72 16.42
N GLU A 66 -10.50 -1.10 15.45
CA GLU A 66 -11.79 -1.73 15.73
C GLU A 66 -11.79 -3.24 15.47
N GLY A 67 -11.43 -3.66 14.26
CA GLY A 67 -11.49 -5.07 13.88
C GLY A 67 -10.38 -5.92 14.50
N PHE A 68 -9.14 -5.47 14.33
CA PHE A 68 -7.95 -6.16 14.77
C PHE A 68 -7.82 -6.13 16.29
N SER A 69 -7.98 -4.96 16.93
CA SER A 69 -7.92 -4.84 18.40
C SER A 69 -8.90 -5.80 19.05
N LYS A 70 -10.15 -5.86 18.56
CA LYS A 70 -11.16 -6.74 19.11
C LYS A 70 -10.77 -8.22 19.02
N ILE A 71 -10.25 -8.67 17.87
CA ILE A 71 -9.81 -10.07 17.71
C ILE A 71 -8.56 -10.34 18.55
N ALA A 72 -7.63 -9.39 18.61
CA ALA A 72 -6.46 -9.48 19.47
C ALA A 72 -6.84 -9.59 20.95
N ASP A 73 -7.82 -8.81 21.41
CA ASP A 73 -8.35 -8.86 22.76
C ASP A 73 -9.09 -10.18 23.02
N GLU A 74 -9.88 -10.65 22.06
CA GLU A 74 -10.52 -11.96 22.13
C GLU A 74 -9.51 -13.11 22.22
N LEU A 75 -8.35 -12.99 21.57
CA LEU A 75 -7.24 -13.95 21.69
C LEU A 75 -6.54 -13.84 23.05
N ASN A 76 -6.37 -12.63 23.58
CA ASN A 76 -5.80 -12.41 24.92
C ASN A 76 -6.74 -12.94 26.04
N ASN A 77 -8.06 -12.97 25.81
CA ASN A 77 -9.05 -13.52 26.75
C ASN A 77 -8.92 -15.03 26.99
N PHE A 78 -8.07 -15.74 26.26
CA PHE A 78 -7.70 -17.11 26.57
C PHE A 78 -6.74 -17.21 27.77
N ASP A 79 -6.44 -16.09 28.44
CA ASP A 79 -5.51 -15.95 29.59
C ASP A 79 -4.07 -16.35 29.24
N ILE A 80 -3.71 -16.21 27.96
CA ILE A 80 -2.42 -16.60 27.42
C ILE A 80 -1.73 -15.38 26.87
N SER A 81 -0.64 -14.99 27.51
CA SER A 81 0.26 -13.99 26.95
C SER A 81 0.93 -14.56 25.69
N LEU A 82 0.53 -14.04 24.54
CA LEU A 82 1.14 -14.36 23.23
C LEU A 82 2.54 -13.74 23.08
N LYS A 83 3.00 -12.94 24.05
CA LYS A 83 4.25 -12.20 23.93
C LYS A 83 5.45 -13.15 24.04
N GLY A 84 6.19 -13.30 22.95
CA GLY A 84 7.42 -14.09 22.90
C GLY A 84 7.20 -15.61 22.90
N LYS A 85 5.96 -16.07 22.75
CA LYS A 85 5.62 -17.49 22.63
C LYS A 85 5.39 -17.86 21.17
N LYS A 86 5.50 -19.15 20.88
CA LYS A 86 5.09 -19.73 19.59
C LYS A 86 3.72 -20.40 19.70
N TYR A 87 3.04 -20.60 18.57
CA TYR A 87 1.73 -21.25 18.51
C TYR A 87 1.67 -22.58 19.26
N ASN A 88 2.59 -23.52 19.00
CA ASN A 88 2.58 -24.83 19.66
C ASN A 88 2.67 -24.76 21.20
N GLU A 89 3.48 -23.83 21.73
CA GLU A 89 3.62 -23.64 23.18
C GLU A 89 2.32 -23.16 23.83
N VAL A 90 1.45 -22.53 23.05
CA VAL A 90 0.17 -21.99 23.49
C VAL A 90 -0.93 -23.02 23.35
N VAL A 91 -0.99 -23.75 22.23
CA VAL A 91 -2.02 -24.76 21.97
C VAL A 91 -2.07 -25.84 23.04
N ASP A 92 -0.92 -26.30 23.52
CA ASP A 92 -0.84 -27.33 24.56
C ASP A 92 -1.47 -26.90 25.89
N SER A 93 -1.58 -25.58 26.12
CA SER A 93 -2.18 -25.00 27.32
C SER A 93 -3.68 -24.68 27.17
N ILE A 94 -4.23 -24.75 25.95
CA ILE A 94 -5.63 -24.44 25.66
C ILE A 94 -6.47 -25.71 25.80
N ASP A 95 -7.61 -25.60 26.49
CA ASP A 95 -8.62 -26.68 26.52
C ASP A 95 -9.04 -27.04 25.09
N LYS A 96 -9.09 -28.33 24.77
CA LYS A 96 -9.49 -28.84 23.44
C LYS A 96 -10.83 -28.28 22.98
N ASN A 97 -11.78 -28.06 23.91
CA ASN A 97 -13.09 -27.48 23.58
C ASN A 97 -13.01 -26.00 23.15
N LYS A 98 -11.92 -25.31 23.50
CA LYS A 98 -11.67 -23.90 23.19
C LYS A 98 -10.69 -23.73 22.03
N LEU A 99 -9.92 -24.74 21.68
CA LEU A 99 -8.90 -24.71 20.64
C LEU A 99 -9.46 -24.32 19.27
N GLU A 100 -10.58 -24.93 18.86
CA GLU A 100 -11.23 -24.59 17.58
C GLU A 100 -11.64 -23.11 17.53
N SER A 101 -12.14 -22.59 18.65
CA SER A 101 -12.51 -21.17 18.77
C SER A 101 -11.29 -20.24 18.78
N PHE A 102 -10.14 -20.71 19.26
CA PHE A 102 -8.87 -19.98 19.23
C PHE A 102 -8.33 -19.93 17.80
N ASP A 103 -8.25 -21.09 17.13
CA ASP A 103 -7.77 -21.23 15.76
C ASP A 103 -8.62 -20.42 14.77
N SER A 104 -9.94 -20.41 14.95
CA SER A 104 -10.85 -19.59 14.14
C SER A 104 -10.57 -18.09 14.28
N LYS A 105 -10.24 -17.61 15.50
CA LYS A 105 -9.89 -16.20 15.72
C LYS A 105 -8.52 -15.86 15.15
N LEU A 106 -7.54 -16.76 15.33
CA LEU A 106 -6.20 -16.60 14.77
C LEU A 106 -6.26 -16.55 13.24
N ASP A 107 -7.07 -17.41 12.62
CA ASP A 107 -7.31 -17.37 11.18
C ASP A 107 -7.90 -16.05 10.70
N ARG A 108 -8.94 -15.55 11.38
CA ARG A 108 -9.52 -14.24 11.07
C ARG A 108 -8.47 -13.13 11.16
N LEU A 109 -7.63 -13.16 12.20
CA LEU A 109 -6.55 -12.19 12.37
C LEU A 109 -5.55 -12.24 11.21
N LEU A 110 -5.13 -13.44 10.81
CA LEU A 110 -4.21 -13.62 9.69
C LEU A 110 -4.81 -13.20 8.35
N ASN A 111 -6.10 -13.44 8.14
CA ASN A 111 -6.80 -12.97 6.95
C ASN A 111 -6.82 -11.44 6.87
N TYR A 112 -6.96 -10.72 7.99
CA TYR A 112 -6.81 -9.26 7.99
C TYR A 112 -5.39 -8.82 7.58
N CYS A 113 -4.36 -9.46 8.15
CA CYS A 113 -2.97 -9.17 7.78
C CYS A 113 -2.69 -9.48 6.30
N GLU A 114 -3.24 -10.57 5.76
CA GLU A 114 -3.14 -10.93 4.35
C GLU A 114 -3.85 -9.91 3.46
N MET A 115 -5.05 -9.44 3.83
CA MET A 115 -5.76 -8.39 3.09
C MET A 115 -4.96 -7.09 3.00
N ILE A 116 -4.33 -6.66 4.10
CA ILE A 116 -3.44 -5.49 4.10
C ILE A 116 -2.27 -5.73 3.15
N SER A 117 -1.66 -6.92 3.20
CA SER A 117 -0.52 -7.28 2.35
C SER A 117 -0.89 -7.27 0.86
N ILE A 118 -2.09 -7.74 0.51
CA ILE A 118 -2.64 -7.68 -0.85
C ILE A 118 -2.89 -6.23 -1.27
N GLY A 119 -3.46 -5.41 -0.38
CA GLY A 119 -3.70 -3.98 -0.64
C GLY A 119 -2.41 -3.21 -0.93
N ILE A 120 -1.34 -3.48 -0.18
CA ILE A 120 -0.01 -2.91 -0.41
C ILE A 120 0.55 -3.39 -1.75
N LYS A 121 0.51 -4.69 -2.03
CA LYS A 121 1.02 -5.28 -3.28
C LYS A 121 0.36 -4.69 -4.52
N ASN A 122 -0.94 -4.38 -4.43
CA ASN A 122 -1.72 -3.82 -5.52
C ASN A 122 -1.69 -2.27 -5.57
N ASN A 123 -0.83 -1.62 -4.76
CA ASN A 123 -0.71 -0.15 -4.68
C ASN A 123 -2.03 0.56 -4.32
N ILE A 124 -2.94 -0.14 -3.65
CA ILE A 124 -4.19 0.40 -3.10
C ILE A 124 -3.90 1.06 -1.74
N ILE A 125 -2.94 0.47 -1.00
CA ILE A 125 -2.49 0.93 0.31
C ILE A 125 -1.03 1.39 0.18
N ASP A 126 -0.74 2.51 0.81
CA ASP A 126 0.57 3.10 0.97
C ASP A 126 1.37 2.30 2.00
N LYS A 127 2.43 1.69 1.50
CA LYS A 127 3.29 0.78 2.25
C LYS A 127 3.99 1.44 3.43
N GLU A 128 4.42 2.69 3.27
CA GLU A 128 5.19 3.38 4.31
C GLU A 128 4.27 3.73 5.48
N ILE A 129 3.08 4.25 5.18
CA ILE A 129 2.06 4.50 6.21
C ILE A 129 1.70 3.19 6.92
N SER A 130 1.42 2.11 6.19
CA SER A 130 1.11 0.82 6.84
C SER A 130 2.27 0.24 7.65
N PHE A 131 3.51 0.47 7.27
CA PHE A 131 4.66 0.07 8.07
C PHE A 131 4.69 0.82 9.40
N ASP A 132 4.55 2.15 9.37
CA ASP A 132 4.62 2.99 10.58
C ASP A 132 3.54 2.65 11.62
N TYR A 133 2.33 2.30 11.17
CA TYR A 133 1.22 1.97 12.06
C TYR A 133 1.15 0.48 12.43
N GLY A 134 1.46 -0.42 11.49
CA GLY A 134 1.11 -1.84 11.59
C GLY A 134 2.28 -2.80 11.75
N ALA A 135 3.53 -2.38 11.47
CA ALA A 135 4.64 -3.32 11.36
C ALA A 135 4.87 -4.15 12.63
N THR A 136 4.99 -3.50 13.78
CA THR A 136 5.23 -4.18 15.06
C THR A 136 4.17 -5.25 15.35
N MET A 137 2.91 -4.94 15.06
CA MET A 137 1.79 -5.82 15.32
C MET A 137 1.78 -7.00 14.35
N ILE A 138 1.83 -6.73 13.05
CA ILE A 138 1.81 -7.74 11.99
C ILE A 138 2.98 -8.71 12.14
N LEU A 139 4.19 -8.19 12.38
CA LEU A 139 5.39 -9.01 12.61
C LEU A 139 5.20 -9.94 13.82
N ARG A 140 4.71 -9.40 14.95
CA ARG A 140 4.48 -10.18 16.17
C ARG A 140 3.50 -11.33 15.95
N TYR A 141 2.37 -11.07 15.30
CA TYR A 141 1.35 -12.11 15.10
C TYR A 141 1.76 -13.13 14.04
N TYR A 142 2.49 -12.71 13.01
CA TYR A 142 3.08 -13.66 12.06
C TYR A 142 4.07 -14.59 12.75
N ASP A 143 5.00 -14.05 13.55
CA ASP A 143 6.00 -14.83 14.27
C ASP A 143 5.36 -15.82 15.26
N PHE A 144 4.28 -15.41 15.91
CA PHE A 144 3.48 -16.30 16.74
C PHE A 144 2.83 -17.44 15.93
N ALA A 145 2.23 -17.10 14.78
CA ALA A 145 1.36 -17.97 14.00
C ALA A 145 2.06 -18.76 12.89
N GLU A 146 3.40 -18.66 12.76
CA GLU A 146 4.17 -19.31 11.69
C GLU A 146 3.85 -20.81 11.56
N GLU A 147 3.75 -21.50 12.70
CA GLU A 147 3.44 -22.92 12.73
C GLU A 147 1.98 -23.24 12.42
N PHE A 148 1.04 -22.40 12.89
CA PHE A 148 -0.37 -22.50 12.51
C PHE A 148 -0.55 -22.36 11.00
N ILE A 149 0.13 -21.39 10.38
CA ILE A 149 0.11 -21.18 8.92
C ILE A 149 0.61 -22.43 8.21
N LYS A 150 1.74 -22.99 8.67
CA LYS A 150 2.32 -24.22 8.10
C LYS A 150 1.36 -25.41 8.20
N ASN A 151 0.76 -25.64 9.36
CA ASN A 151 -0.21 -26.71 9.57
C ASN A 151 -1.42 -26.54 8.65
N LYS A 152 -1.96 -25.32 8.57
CA LYS A 152 -3.11 -25.02 7.70
C LYS A 152 -2.82 -25.22 6.21
N ARG A 153 -1.63 -24.84 5.74
CA ARG A 153 -1.19 -25.11 4.35
C ARG A 153 -1.18 -26.61 4.05
N ASN A 154 -0.65 -27.41 4.99
CA ASN A 154 -0.61 -28.86 4.85
C ASN A 154 -2.02 -29.49 4.87
N ASP A 155 -2.88 -29.06 5.79
CA ASP A 155 -4.21 -29.63 5.98
C ASP A 155 -5.17 -29.29 4.83
N GLN A 156 -5.07 -28.07 4.29
CA GLN A 156 -5.96 -27.59 3.23
C GLN A 156 -5.39 -27.77 1.82
N SER A 157 -4.18 -28.31 1.67
CA SER A 157 -3.45 -28.34 0.39
C SER A 157 -3.41 -26.97 -0.30
N SER A 158 -3.32 -25.90 0.51
CA SER A 158 -3.40 -24.51 0.05
C SER A 158 -2.08 -23.81 0.31
N ASP A 159 -1.13 -24.00 -0.61
CA ASP A 159 0.20 -23.38 -0.55
C ASP A 159 0.15 -21.85 -0.56
N THR A 160 -0.99 -21.27 -0.94
CA THR A 160 -1.19 -19.83 -1.06
C THR A 160 -1.64 -19.15 0.23
N PHE A 161 -2.00 -19.89 1.28
CA PHE A 161 -2.48 -19.30 2.53
C PHE A 161 -1.42 -18.36 3.15
N CYS A 162 -1.77 -17.09 3.36
CA CYS A 162 -0.88 -16.05 3.91
C CYS A 162 0.42 -15.79 3.13
N ILE A 163 0.45 -16.04 1.81
CA ILE A 163 1.68 -15.88 1.02
C ILE A 163 2.09 -14.42 0.85
N ASN A 164 1.14 -13.48 0.69
CA ASN A 164 1.49 -12.07 0.53
C ASN A 164 1.96 -11.49 1.86
N LEU A 165 1.36 -11.93 2.97
CA LEU A 165 1.78 -11.61 4.33
C LEU A 165 3.21 -12.08 4.60
N GLU A 166 3.55 -13.32 4.26
CA GLU A 166 4.91 -13.84 4.42
C GLU A 166 5.95 -12.98 3.68
N ASN A 167 5.63 -12.58 2.44
CA ASN A 167 6.52 -11.72 1.65
C ASN A 167 6.66 -10.32 2.29
N LEU A 168 5.55 -9.73 2.75
CA LEU A 168 5.55 -8.45 3.44
C LEU A 168 6.38 -8.50 4.72
N VAL A 169 6.21 -9.54 5.53
CA VAL A 169 6.93 -9.75 6.79
C VAL A 169 8.43 -9.89 6.54
N LYS A 170 8.86 -10.66 5.54
CA LYS A 170 10.28 -10.78 5.18
C LYS A 170 10.90 -9.42 4.90
N GLU A 171 10.21 -8.61 4.11
CA GLU A 171 10.68 -7.27 3.79
C GLU A 171 10.71 -6.34 5.02
N TRP A 172 9.65 -6.37 5.83
CA TRP A 172 9.56 -5.54 7.03
C TRP A 172 10.58 -5.92 8.10
N LYS A 173 10.92 -7.21 8.24
CA LYS A 173 12.02 -7.65 9.13
C LYS A 173 13.36 -7.07 8.72
N VAL A 174 13.67 -7.04 7.41
CA VAL A 174 14.88 -6.39 6.90
C VAL A 174 14.86 -4.89 7.22
N LYS A 175 13.74 -4.21 6.95
CA LYS A 175 13.58 -2.78 7.23
C LYS A 175 13.74 -2.44 8.72
N VAL A 176 13.15 -3.23 9.62
CA VAL A 176 13.31 -3.07 11.07
C VAL A 176 14.76 -3.26 11.50
N HIS A 177 15.43 -4.30 11.00
CA HIS A 177 16.85 -4.53 11.27
C HIS A 177 17.72 -3.34 10.82
N ASP A 178 17.47 -2.81 9.62
CA ASP A 178 18.20 -1.65 9.10
C ASP A 178 17.96 -0.37 9.93
N LEU A 179 16.74 -0.17 10.42
CA LEU A 179 16.41 0.96 11.30
C LEU A 179 17.11 0.82 12.66
N ASP A 180 17.08 -0.37 13.26
CA ASP A 180 17.76 -0.66 14.52
C ASP A 180 19.27 -0.42 14.41
N GLN A 181 19.89 -0.85 13.30
CA GLN A 181 21.31 -0.63 13.05
C GLN A 181 21.64 0.87 12.93
N LYS A 182 20.84 1.62 12.16
CA LYS A 182 21.00 3.08 12.02
C LYS A 182 20.88 3.80 13.37
N MET A 183 19.92 3.40 14.20
CA MET A 183 19.75 3.99 15.53
C MET A 183 20.95 3.69 16.44
N ARG A 184 21.50 2.48 16.42
CA ARG A 184 22.72 2.13 17.17
C ARG A 184 23.91 2.98 16.74
N ASP A 185 24.12 3.12 15.44
CA ASP A 185 25.24 3.89 14.89
C ASP A 185 25.14 5.38 15.27
N GLN A 186 23.93 5.95 15.25
CA GLN A 186 23.68 7.33 15.69
C GLN A 186 23.99 7.53 17.18
N LEU A 187 23.57 6.60 18.04
CA LEU A 187 23.85 6.67 19.48
C LEU A 187 25.35 6.57 19.78
N VAL A 188 26.08 5.71 19.06
CA VAL A 188 27.54 5.58 19.18
C VAL A 188 28.23 6.88 18.77
N ASN A 189 27.83 7.50 17.67
CA ASN A 189 28.41 8.76 17.20
C ASN A 189 28.11 9.93 18.15
N ALA A 190 26.86 10.05 18.62
CA ALA A 190 26.47 11.08 19.60
C ALA A 190 27.21 10.92 20.94
N GLY A 191 27.55 9.68 21.34
CA GLY A 191 28.37 9.42 22.52
C GLY A 191 29.83 9.89 22.35
N LYS A 192 30.40 9.72 21.15
CA LYS A 192 31.77 10.18 20.84
C LYS A 192 31.87 11.71 20.83
N GLU A 193 30.88 12.41 20.29
CA GLU A 193 30.84 13.88 20.25
C GLU A 193 30.74 14.53 21.64
N LYS A 194 30.19 13.84 22.64
CA LYS A 194 30.09 14.36 24.01
C LYS A 194 31.36 14.15 24.85
N LEU A 195 32.29 13.33 24.38
CA LEU A 195 33.53 12.97 25.10
C LEU A 195 34.79 13.62 24.49
N GLY A 196 34.68 14.28 23.33
CA GLY A 196 35.74 15.06 22.70
C GLY A 196 35.52 16.55 22.90
#